data_AF-A0A9C6S9P9-F1
#
_entry.id   AF-A0A9C6S9P9-F1
#
_cell.length_a   1.000
_cell.length_b   1.000
_cell.length_c   1.000
_cell.angle_alpha   90.00
_cell.angle_beta   90.00
_cell.angle_gamma   90.00
#
_symmetry.space_group_name_H-M   'P 1'
#
loop_
_entity.id
_entity.type
_entity.pdbx_description
1 polymer ?
#
loop_
_entity_poly.entity_id
_entity_poly.type
_entity_poly.pdbx_seq_one_letter_code
_entity_poly.pdbx_strand_id
1 'polypeptide(L)'
;MEAESSKHICKIQAVNRARKIPSVNYLWDKSTAVYGRVKDTNVFVHWAFNTMENIVNTVVEKSLPVAKLIEKPICTLDKTLCQGIDYVEVKLPIIKEEPKQIINRTKSLVSERLRPAVKTFTDLKKGTKHRVKVIKLHTYYKVHYLRMYSWQQADRVMSTETGISILKTVDSTTDFVELILDKYLPIPSDDIHNKGTEKLCNEDAKLHHTVGRLSEFSSRTSKRIYFALMELQHIYRMEIRLLISDIICILLLFKYILHGV
;
A
#
# COMPACT_ATOMS: atom_id res chain seq x y z
N MET A 1 -21.85 20.45 68.28
CA MET A 1 -20.46 19.97 68.15
C MET A 1 -20.53 18.58 67.52
N GLU A 2 -20.71 18.51 66.20
CA GLU A 2 -19.65 18.54 65.17
C GLU A 2 -18.78 17.27 65.15
N ALA A 3 -18.72 16.70 63.93
CA ALA A 3 -17.69 15.83 63.37
C ALA A 3 -17.78 14.30 63.59
N GLU A 4 -18.74 13.64 62.93
CA GLU A 4 -18.53 12.27 62.43
C GLU A 4 -17.79 12.31 61.08
N SER A 5 -16.46 12.38 61.16
CA SER A 5 -15.55 12.12 60.05
C SER A 5 -15.37 10.59 59.89
N SER A 6 -16.31 9.92 59.23
CA SER A 6 -16.14 8.53 58.81
C SER A 6 -15.23 8.44 57.57
N LYS A 7 -13.94 8.21 57.83
CA LYS A 7 -12.91 7.79 56.88
C LYS A 7 -13.38 6.53 56.14
N HIS A 8 -13.80 6.66 54.89
CA HIS A 8 -13.99 5.48 54.04
C HIS A 8 -13.51 5.81 52.63
N ILE A 9 -12.21 5.54 52.38
CA ILE A 9 -11.66 5.52 51.03
C ILE A 9 -12.45 4.46 50.25
N CYS A 10 -13.23 4.89 49.28
CA CYS A 10 -14.06 4.03 48.44
C CYS A 10 -13.17 3.09 47.62
N LYS A 11 -13.09 1.80 48.02
CA LYS A 11 -12.39 0.77 47.24
C LYS A 11 -13.30 0.28 46.12
N ILE A 12 -12.90 0.51 44.87
CA ILE A 12 -13.62 0.05 43.67
C ILE A 12 -13.77 -1.48 43.73
N GLN A 13 -15.00 -1.95 43.93
CA GLN A 13 -15.32 -3.37 44.07
C GLN A 13 -15.78 -3.99 42.75
N ALA A 14 -16.35 -3.20 41.85
CA ALA A 14 -16.88 -3.66 40.57
C ALA A 14 -15.81 -4.32 39.70
N VAL A 15 -14.61 -3.73 39.64
CA VAL A 15 -13.49 -4.28 38.84
C VAL A 15 -13.00 -5.61 39.43
N ASN A 16 -12.85 -5.68 40.76
CA ASN A 16 -12.45 -6.90 41.44
C ASN A 16 -13.50 -8.01 41.29
N ARG A 17 -14.79 -7.67 41.23
CA ARG A 17 -15.87 -8.61 40.99
C ARG A 17 -15.94 -9.06 39.53
N ALA A 18 -15.83 -8.12 38.59
CA ALA A 18 -15.79 -8.42 37.16
C ALA A 18 -14.63 -9.37 36.81
N ARG A 19 -13.45 -9.19 37.43
CA ARG A 19 -12.30 -10.07 37.24
C ARG A 19 -12.49 -11.48 37.80
N LYS A 20 -13.43 -11.72 38.71
CA LYS A 20 -13.77 -13.07 39.20
C LYS A 20 -14.59 -13.88 38.18
N ILE A 21 -15.14 -13.24 37.15
CA ILE A 21 -15.88 -13.93 36.08
C ILE A 21 -14.87 -14.52 35.08
N PRO A 22 -14.87 -15.85 34.82
CA PRO A 22 -13.87 -16.50 33.97
C PRO A 22 -13.78 -15.93 32.56
N SER A 23 -14.91 -15.59 31.94
CA SER A 23 -14.97 -14.98 30.61
C SER A 23 -14.36 -13.58 30.58
N VAL A 24 -14.59 -12.79 31.62
CA VAL A 24 -14.05 -11.43 31.73
C VAL A 24 -12.56 -11.48 32.04
N ASN A 25 -12.12 -12.40 32.90
CA ASN A 25 -10.69 -12.59 33.16
C ASN A 25 -9.94 -13.04 31.91
N TYR A 26 -10.49 -13.99 31.14
CA TYR A 26 -9.92 -14.38 29.85
C TYR A 26 -9.87 -13.21 28.85
N LEU A 27 -10.94 -12.41 28.77
CA LEU A 27 -10.99 -11.23 27.91
C LEU A 27 -9.96 -10.17 28.36
N TRP A 28 -9.79 -9.99 29.67
CA TRP A 28 -8.83 -9.08 30.28
C TRP A 28 -7.38 -9.49 30.02
N ASP A 29 -7.07 -10.79 30.18
CA ASP A 29 -5.74 -11.32 29.87
C ASP A 29 -5.45 -11.21 28.36
N LYS A 30 -6.46 -11.46 27.52
CA LYS A 30 -6.32 -11.32 26.07
C LYS A 30 -6.16 -9.87 25.63
N SER A 31 -6.92 -8.94 26.21
CA SER A 31 -6.81 -7.51 25.91
C SER A 31 -5.46 -6.97 26.37
N THR A 32 -4.97 -7.39 27.54
CA THR A 32 -3.63 -7.03 28.03
C THR A 32 -2.54 -7.55 27.09
N ALA A 33 -2.64 -8.78 26.61
CA ALA A 33 -1.68 -9.33 25.64
C ALA A 33 -1.75 -8.64 24.26
N VAL A 34 -2.93 -8.21 23.83
CA VAL A 34 -3.09 -7.42 22.59
C VAL A 34 -2.54 -6.01 22.78
N TYR A 35 -2.84 -5.37 23.91
CA TYR A 35 -2.31 -4.07 24.29
C TYR A 35 -0.79 -4.08 24.30
N GLY A 36 -0.17 -5.08 24.95
CA GLY A 36 1.29 -5.27 24.93
C GLY A 36 1.84 -5.39 23.51
N ARG A 37 1.21 -6.22 22.65
CA ARG A 37 1.62 -6.30 21.24
C ARG A 37 1.52 -4.97 20.50
N VAL A 38 0.43 -4.23 20.66
CA VAL A 38 0.23 -2.94 19.98
C VAL A 38 1.25 -1.92 20.46
N LYS A 39 1.47 -1.86 21.79
CA LYS A 39 2.47 -1.01 22.42
C LYS A 39 3.87 -1.29 21.88
N ASP A 40 4.23 -2.56 21.71
CA ASP A 40 5.56 -2.99 21.27
C ASP A 40 5.72 -3.09 19.73
N THR A 41 4.74 -2.64 18.95
CA THR A 41 4.81 -2.73 17.48
C THR A 41 5.80 -1.72 16.88
N ASN A 42 5.92 -0.52 17.44
CA ASN A 42 6.82 0.53 16.95
C ASN A 42 7.32 1.41 18.12
N VAL A 43 8.57 1.87 18.04
CA VAL A 43 9.23 2.79 18.99
C VAL A 43 8.38 4.04 19.28
N PHE A 44 7.74 4.63 18.27
CA PHE A 44 6.88 5.81 18.46
C PHE A 44 5.62 5.50 19.30
N VAL A 45 4.97 4.36 19.00
CA VAL A 45 3.77 3.91 19.71
C VAL A 45 4.12 3.55 21.15
N HIS A 46 5.21 2.82 21.36
CA HIS A 46 5.73 2.47 22.69
C HIS A 46 6.00 3.74 23.54
N TRP A 47 6.63 4.76 22.94
CA TRP A 47 6.91 6.03 23.61
C TRP A 47 5.62 6.80 23.98
N ALA A 48 4.65 6.90 23.06
CA ALA A 48 3.39 7.60 23.31
C ALA A 48 2.59 6.95 24.44
N PHE A 49 2.45 5.61 24.42
CA PHE A 49 1.76 4.87 25.47
C PHE A 49 2.50 4.90 26.82
N ASN A 50 3.84 4.80 26.84
CA ASN A 50 4.61 4.97 28.08
C ASN A 50 4.46 6.36 28.69
N THR A 51 4.45 7.40 27.85
CA THR A 51 4.29 8.78 28.31
C THR A 51 2.90 8.98 28.92
N MET A 52 1.87 8.44 28.27
CA MET A 52 0.50 8.46 28.78
C MET A 52 0.38 7.71 30.12
N GLU A 53 0.93 6.50 30.22
CA GLU A 53 0.92 5.70 31.46
C GLU A 53 1.63 6.45 32.60
N ASN A 54 2.76 7.11 32.32
CA ASN A 54 3.46 7.92 33.31
C ASN A 54 2.66 9.16 33.73
N ILE A 55 1.99 9.84 32.80
CA ILE A 55 1.11 10.98 33.13
C ILE A 55 -0.04 10.52 34.02
N VAL A 56 -0.66 9.37 33.72
CA VAL A 56 -1.76 8.83 34.54
C VAL A 56 -1.27 8.45 35.93
N ASN A 57 -0.14 7.74 36.04
CA ASN A 57 0.43 7.35 37.33
C ASN A 57 0.82 8.58 38.18
N THR A 58 1.47 9.57 37.57
CA THR A 58 1.87 10.80 38.26
C THR A 58 0.67 11.66 38.67
N VAL A 59 -0.40 11.70 37.86
CA VAL A 59 -1.66 12.37 38.23
C VAL A 59 -2.31 11.65 39.39
N VAL A 60 -2.38 10.32 39.38
CA VAL A 60 -2.96 9.54 40.49
C VAL A 60 -2.17 9.74 41.79
N GLU A 61 -0.84 9.76 41.73
CA GLU A 61 0.03 9.98 42.90
C GLU A 61 -0.04 11.42 43.42
N LYS A 62 -0.08 12.43 42.55
CA LYS A 62 -0.08 13.85 42.94
C LYS A 62 -1.46 14.42 43.26
N SER A 63 -2.54 13.74 42.91
CA SER A 63 -3.93 14.22 43.07
C SER A 63 -4.64 13.74 44.34
N LEU A 64 -3.88 13.36 45.39
CA LEU A 64 -4.41 12.99 46.70
C LEU A 64 -5.51 13.92 47.27
N PRO A 65 -5.48 15.26 47.11
CA PRO A 65 -6.57 16.13 47.55
C PRO A 65 -7.78 16.19 46.60
N VAL A 66 -7.60 15.91 45.30
CA VAL A 66 -8.68 15.90 44.28
C VAL A 66 -9.45 14.58 44.31
N ALA A 67 -8.82 13.49 44.77
CA ALA A 67 -9.44 12.19 44.97
C ALA A 67 -10.73 12.27 45.82
N LYS A 68 -10.79 13.14 46.82
CA LYS A 68 -11.97 13.34 47.69
C LYS A 68 -13.19 13.94 46.97
N LEU A 69 -12.97 14.72 45.91
CA LEU A 69 -14.04 15.33 45.11
C LEU A 69 -14.63 14.33 44.10
N ILE A 70 -13.80 13.44 43.56
CA ILE A 70 -14.21 12.39 42.63
C ILE A 70 -14.66 11.09 43.32
N GLU A 71 -14.44 10.97 44.62
CA GLU A 71 -14.82 9.79 45.41
C GLU A 71 -16.33 9.52 45.37
N LYS A 72 -17.16 10.55 45.54
CA LYS A 72 -18.62 10.42 45.46
C LYS A 72 -19.09 9.89 44.09
N PRO A 73 -18.70 10.49 42.94
CA PRO A 73 -19.09 9.95 41.64
C PRO A 73 -18.50 8.56 41.37
N ILE A 74 -17.28 8.26 41.81
CA ILE A 74 -16.67 6.92 41.68
C ILE A 74 -17.46 5.88 42.45
N CYS A 75 -17.89 6.16 43.68
CA CYS A 75 -18.71 5.23 44.45
C CYS A 75 -20.09 4.99 43.84
N THR A 76 -20.72 6.03 43.27
CA THR A 76 -22.01 5.85 42.59
C THR A 76 -21.86 5.01 41.33
N LEU A 77 -20.80 5.23 40.56
CA LEU A 77 -20.46 4.42 39.39
C LEU A 77 -20.19 2.97 39.78
N ASP A 78 -19.36 2.72 40.80
CA ASP A 78 -19.04 1.38 41.28
C ASP A 78 -20.29 0.61 41.71
N LYS A 79 -21.23 1.28 42.40
CA LYS A 79 -22.53 0.69 42.77
C LYS A 79 -23.38 0.35 41.54
N THR A 80 -23.49 1.25 40.57
CA THR A 80 -24.25 0.98 39.33
C THR A 80 -23.63 -0.12 38.49
N LEU A 81 -22.30 -0.20 38.44
CA LEU A 81 -21.55 -1.27 37.77
C LEU A 81 -21.76 -2.62 38.46
N CYS A 82 -21.73 -2.66 39.80
CA CYS A 82 -22.03 -3.89 40.54
C CYS A 82 -23.46 -4.39 40.24
N GLN A 83 -24.45 -3.48 40.24
CA GLN A 83 -25.84 -3.82 39.87
C GLN A 83 -25.96 -4.30 38.41
N GLY A 84 -25.22 -3.69 37.49
CA GLY A 84 -25.15 -4.14 36.09
C GLY A 84 -24.54 -5.54 35.96
N ILE A 85 -23.47 -5.82 36.70
CA ILE A 85 -22.84 -7.15 36.75
C ILE A 85 -23.82 -8.19 37.33
N ASP A 86 -24.53 -7.86 38.41
CA ASP A 86 -25.59 -8.71 38.98
C ASP A 86 -26.67 -9.05 37.95
N TYR A 87 -27.14 -8.05 37.20
CA TYR A 87 -28.15 -8.22 36.16
C TYR A 87 -27.68 -9.14 35.03
N VAL A 88 -26.44 -8.95 34.56
CA VAL A 88 -25.85 -9.75 33.48
C VAL A 88 -25.58 -11.18 33.94
N GLU A 89 -25.14 -11.40 35.19
CA GLU A 89 -24.95 -12.73 35.76
C GLU A 89 -26.25 -13.54 35.83
N VAL A 90 -27.40 -12.88 36.09
CA VAL A 90 -28.72 -13.53 36.15
C VAL A 90 -29.30 -13.81 34.75
N LYS A 91 -29.12 -12.88 33.80
CA LYS A 91 -29.70 -12.99 32.45
C LYS A 91 -28.88 -13.82 31.48
N LEU A 92 -27.57 -13.97 31.70
CA LEU A 92 -26.64 -14.68 30.80
C LEU A 92 -25.73 -15.65 31.58
N PRO A 93 -26.23 -16.82 32.01
CA PRO A 93 -25.44 -17.80 32.77
C PRO A 93 -24.26 -18.39 31.97
N ILE A 94 -24.31 -18.31 30.63
CA ILE A 94 -23.25 -18.76 29.71
C ILE A 94 -21.91 -18.04 29.96
N ILE A 95 -21.93 -16.85 30.56
CA ILE A 95 -20.74 -16.07 30.90
C ILE A 95 -19.89 -16.75 32.00
N LYS A 96 -20.46 -17.69 32.76
CA LYS A 96 -19.76 -18.49 33.79
C LYS A 96 -19.00 -19.70 33.21
N GLU A 97 -19.24 -20.09 31.96
CA GLU A 97 -18.61 -21.27 31.34
C GLU A 97 -17.22 -20.95 30.75
N GLU A 98 -16.38 -21.97 30.58
CA GLU A 98 -15.02 -21.79 30.05
C GLU A 98 -15.06 -21.49 28.53
N PRO A 99 -14.55 -20.32 28.08
CA PRO A 99 -14.69 -19.85 26.70
C PRO A 99 -14.14 -20.79 25.61
N LYS A 100 -13.18 -21.66 25.97
CA LYS A 100 -12.47 -22.55 25.04
C LYS A 100 -13.39 -23.62 24.42
N GLN A 101 -14.34 -24.15 25.18
CA GLN A 101 -15.22 -25.22 24.68
C GLN A 101 -16.29 -24.68 23.73
N ILE A 102 -16.79 -23.47 23.99
CA ILE A 102 -17.77 -22.79 23.14
C ILE A 102 -17.15 -22.46 21.78
N ILE A 103 -15.96 -21.85 21.77
CA ILE A 103 -15.25 -21.48 20.55
C ILE A 103 -14.95 -22.71 19.67
N ASN A 104 -14.55 -23.83 20.26
CA ASN A 104 -14.25 -25.05 19.50
C ASN A 104 -15.51 -25.68 18.89
N ARG A 105 -16.63 -25.71 19.62
CA ARG A 105 -17.91 -26.19 19.08
C ARG A 105 -18.40 -25.30 17.93
N THR A 106 -18.31 -23.98 18.06
CA THR A 106 -18.70 -23.04 17.01
C THR A 106 -17.79 -23.14 15.79
N LYS A 107 -16.47 -23.26 15.98
CA LYS A 107 -15.52 -23.46 14.87
C LYS A 107 -15.80 -24.74 14.08
N SER A 108 -16.05 -25.85 14.77
CA SER A 108 -16.36 -27.13 14.14
C SER A 108 -17.61 -27.03 13.26
N LEU A 109 -18.70 -26.52 13.83
CA LEU A 109 -19.99 -26.38 13.14
C LEU A 109 -19.91 -25.46 11.91
N VAL A 110 -19.19 -24.34 12.03
CA VAL A 110 -18.98 -23.38 10.93
C VAL A 110 -18.07 -23.98 9.86
N SER A 111 -17.00 -24.66 10.26
CA SER A 111 -16.07 -25.31 9.32
C SER A 111 -16.75 -26.40 8.50
N GLU A 112 -17.67 -27.16 9.10
CA GLU A 112 -18.42 -28.22 8.43
C GLU A 112 -19.42 -27.64 7.42
N ARG A 113 -20.11 -26.56 7.79
CA ARG A 113 -21.10 -25.88 6.92
C ARG A 113 -20.45 -25.13 5.76
N LEU A 114 -19.22 -24.64 5.92
CA LEU A 114 -18.46 -23.93 4.87
C LEU A 114 -17.64 -24.85 3.96
N ARG A 115 -17.33 -26.08 4.38
CA ARG A 115 -16.59 -27.06 3.60
C ARG A 115 -17.10 -27.26 2.16
N PRO A 116 -18.42 -27.36 1.88
CA PRO A 116 -18.91 -27.48 0.50
C PRO A 116 -18.65 -26.21 -0.33
N ALA A 117 -18.85 -25.03 0.24
CA ALA A 117 -18.60 -23.75 -0.46
C ALA A 117 -17.11 -23.51 -0.76
N VAL A 118 -16.22 -23.93 0.14
CA VAL A 118 -14.77 -23.86 -0.09
C VAL A 118 -14.36 -24.84 -1.19
N LYS A 119 -14.91 -26.06 -1.21
CA LYS A 119 -14.62 -27.05 -2.26
C LYS A 119 -15.02 -26.55 -3.64
N THR A 120 -16.25 -26.06 -3.82
CA THR A 120 -16.72 -25.53 -5.11
C THR A 120 -15.86 -24.36 -5.59
N PHE A 121 -15.47 -23.47 -4.68
CA PHE A 121 -14.56 -22.36 -5.02
C PHE A 121 -13.17 -22.87 -5.44
N THR A 122 -12.61 -23.86 -4.75
CA THR A 122 -11.29 -24.42 -5.11
C THR A 122 -11.32 -25.16 -6.45
N ASP A 123 -12.42 -25.85 -6.77
CA ASP A 123 -12.58 -26.58 -8.03
C ASP A 123 -12.80 -25.62 -9.20
N LEU A 124 -13.62 -24.57 -9.02
CA LEU A 124 -13.78 -23.49 -10.00
C LEU A 124 -12.46 -22.74 -10.24
N LYS A 125 -11.67 -22.48 -9.19
CA LYS A 125 -10.33 -21.87 -9.30
C LYS A 125 -9.37 -22.76 -10.10
N LYS A 126 -9.36 -24.07 -9.84
CA LYS A 126 -8.53 -25.03 -10.60
C LYS A 126 -8.96 -25.15 -12.06
N GLY A 127 -10.27 -25.26 -12.32
CA GLY A 127 -10.83 -25.34 -13.67
C GLY A 127 -10.53 -24.08 -14.49
N THR A 128 -10.69 -22.90 -13.90
CA THR A 128 -10.37 -21.62 -14.54
C THR A 128 -8.87 -21.49 -14.85
N LYS A 129 -8.00 -21.89 -13.90
CA LYS A 129 -6.54 -21.88 -14.11
C LYS A 129 -6.12 -22.79 -15.27
N HIS A 130 -6.73 -23.96 -15.39
CA HIS A 130 -6.46 -24.89 -16.50
C HIS A 130 -6.91 -24.30 -17.85
N ARG A 131 -8.14 -23.77 -17.92
CA ARG A 131 -8.69 -23.15 -19.15
C ARG A 131 -7.86 -21.96 -19.61
N VAL A 132 -7.44 -21.09 -18.69
CA VAL A 132 -6.57 -19.94 -19.03
C VAL A 132 -5.21 -20.43 -19.57
N LYS A 133 -4.65 -21.51 -18.99
CA LYS A 133 -3.39 -22.08 -19.49
C LYS A 133 -3.54 -22.62 -20.92
N VAL A 134 -4.64 -23.35 -21.20
CA VAL A 134 -4.93 -23.89 -22.53
C VAL A 134 -5.16 -22.76 -23.54
N ILE A 135 -5.96 -21.75 -23.20
CA ILE A 135 -6.21 -20.61 -24.09
C ILE A 135 -4.92 -19.85 -24.38
N LYS A 136 -4.10 -19.56 -23.36
CA LYS A 136 -2.79 -18.92 -23.57
C LYS A 136 -1.91 -19.72 -24.52
N LEU A 137 -1.85 -21.05 -24.36
CA LEU A 137 -1.03 -21.91 -25.22
C LEU A 137 -1.54 -21.91 -26.66
N HIS A 138 -2.85 -22.00 -26.86
CA HIS A 138 -3.46 -22.01 -28.19
C HIS A 138 -3.29 -20.65 -28.90
N THR A 139 -3.52 -19.53 -28.20
CA THR A 139 -3.28 -18.19 -28.74
C THR A 139 -1.79 -17.98 -29.05
N TYR A 140 -0.89 -18.42 -28.16
CA TYR A 140 0.55 -18.34 -28.39
C TYR A 140 0.95 -19.09 -29.65
N TYR A 141 0.53 -20.34 -29.81
CA TYR A 141 0.84 -21.14 -31.00
C TYR A 141 0.30 -20.50 -32.27
N LYS A 142 -0.97 -20.06 -32.28
CA LYS A 142 -1.61 -19.46 -33.45
C LYS A 142 -0.91 -18.17 -33.89
N VAL A 143 -0.57 -17.29 -32.94
CA VAL A 143 0.16 -16.05 -33.21
C VAL A 143 1.60 -16.35 -33.66
N HIS A 144 2.27 -17.30 -33.02
CA HIS A 144 3.63 -17.69 -33.36
C HIS A 144 3.72 -18.28 -34.77
N TYR A 145 2.79 -19.17 -35.13
CA TYR A 145 2.69 -19.77 -36.46
C TYR A 145 2.45 -18.70 -37.52
N LEU A 146 1.47 -17.80 -37.30
CA LEU A 146 1.13 -16.76 -38.25
C LEU A 146 2.30 -15.78 -38.45
N ARG A 147 2.99 -15.41 -37.36
CA ARG A 147 4.23 -14.62 -37.41
C ARG A 147 5.29 -15.31 -38.26
N MET A 148 5.57 -16.60 -38.03
CA MET A 148 6.58 -17.35 -38.79
C MET A 148 6.24 -17.40 -40.28
N TYR A 149 4.99 -17.73 -40.62
CA TYR A 149 4.55 -17.80 -42.01
C TYR A 149 4.62 -16.44 -42.70
N SER A 150 4.15 -15.37 -42.04
CA SER A 150 4.24 -14.00 -42.56
C SER A 150 5.69 -13.55 -42.75
N TRP A 151 6.61 -13.90 -41.84
CA TRP A 151 8.04 -13.60 -42.00
C TRP A 151 8.65 -14.30 -43.20
N GLN A 152 8.38 -15.59 -43.39
CA GLN A 152 8.92 -16.32 -44.55
C GLN A 152 8.47 -15.72 -45.88
N GLN A 153 7.22 -15.25 -45.96
CA GLN A 153 6.72 -14.59 -47.17
C GLN A 153 7.32 -13.19 -47.35
N ALA A 154 7.46 -12.42 -46.27
CA ALA A 154 8.09 -11.10 -46.32
C ALA A 154 9.57 -11.19 -46.71
N ASP A 155 10.29 -12.17 -46.17
CA ASP A 155 11.71 -12.41 -46.46
C ASP A 155 11.92 -12.81 -47.92
N ARG A 156 11.04 -13.66 -48.46
CA ARG A 156 11.04 -14.02 -49.89
C ARG A 156 10.85 -12.82 -50.80
N VAL A 157 9.87 -11.95 -50.51
CA VAL A 157 9.62 -10.73 -51.31
C VAL A 157 10.75 -9.71 -51.14
N MET A 158 11.26 -9.55 -49.93
CA MET A 158 12.30 -8.54 -49.65
C MET A 158 13.69 -8.95 -50.18
N SER A 159 13.92 -10.25 -50.38
CA SER A 159 15.14 -10.78 -51.01
C SER A 159 15.20 -10.55 -52.52
N THR A 160 14.12 -10.05 -53.14
CA THR A 160 14.13 -9.64 -54.55
C THR A 160 14.92 -8.35 -54.75
N GLU A 161 15.35 -8.06 -55.98
CA GLU A 161 16.10 -6.84 -56.32
C GLU A 161 15.37 -5.55 -55.91
N THR A 162 14.05 -5.51 -56.14
CA THR A 162 13.21 -4.38 -55.73
C THR A 162 13.08 -4.26 -54.22
N GLY A 163 12.93 -5.40 -53.51
CA GLY A 163 12.90 -5.44 -52.05
C GLY A 163 14.19 -4.92 -51.42
N ILE A 164 15.34 -5.32 -51.95
CA ILE A 164 16.66 -4.86 -51.52
C ILE A 164 16.81 -3.34 -51.68
N SER A 165 16.34 -2.76 -52.79
CA SER A 165 16.41 -1.31 -53.02
C SER A 165 15.53 -0.52 -52.05
N ILE A 166 14.32 -1.00 -51.77
CA ILE A 166 13.42 -0.42 -50.76
C ILE A 166 14.10 -0.45 -49.39
N LEU A 167 14.69 -1.59 -49.04
CA LEU A 167 15.35 -1.77 -47.75
C LEU A 167 16.51 -0.78 -47.54
N LYS A 168 17.35 -0.61 -48.56
CA LYS A 168 18.44 0.37 -48.57
C LYS A 168 17.92 1.81 -48.43
N THR A 169 16.79 2.12 -49.04
CA THR A 169 16.14 3.44 -48.95
C THR A 169 15.64 3.72 -47.53
N VAL A 170 15.05 2.71 -46.87
CA VAL A 170 14.63 2.80 -45.46
C VAL A 170 15.83 3.01 -44.55
N ASP A 171 16.91 2.24 -44.74
CA ASP A 171 18.13 2.39 -43.94
C ASP A 171 18.75 3.79 -44.10
N SER A 172 18.88 4.27 -45.35
CA SER A 172 19.44 5.61 -45.64
C SER A 172 18.59 6.75 -45.07
N THR A 173 17.26 6.61 -45.11
CA THR A 173 16.35 7.60 -44.51
C THR A 173 16.44 7.58 -42.99
N THR A 174 16.60 6.40 -42.40
CA THR A 174 16.79 6.24 -40.95
C THR A 174 18.08 6.95 -40.51
N ASP A 175 19.19 6.77 -41.24
CA ASP A 175 20.46 7.47 -40.99
C ASP A 175 20.29 9.00 -41.01
N PHE A 176 19.56 9.50 -42.02
CA PHE A 176 19.30 10.93 -42.18
C PHE A 176 18.46 11.49 -41.01
N VAL A 177 17.41 10.77 -40.60
CA VAL A 177 16.58 11.19 -39.47
C VAL A 177 17.34 11.09 -38.15
N GLU A 178 18.19 10.07 -37.95
CA GLU A 178 19.07 9.99 -36.79
C GLU A 178 19.98 11.22 -36.69
N LEU A 179 20.53 11.71 -37.82
CA LEU A 179 21.34 12.93 -37.86
C LEU A 179 20.53 14.18 -37.48
N ILE A 180 19.29 14.29 -37.97
CA ILE A 180 18.39 15.39 -37.59
C ILE A 180 18.06 15.30 -36.10
N LEU A 181 17.73 14.12 -35.58
CA LEU A 181 17.42 13.92 -34.16
C LEU A 181 18.63 14.17 -33.27
N ASP A 182 19.84 13.78 -33.69
CA ASP A 182 21.09 14.10 -32.98
C ASP A 182 21.31 15.63 -32.91
N LYS A 183 20.91 16.37 -33.95
CA LYS A 183 21.04 17.83 -34.01
C LYS A 183 20.02 18.57 -33.14
N TYR A 184 18.76 18.13 -33.14
CA TYR A 184 17.65 18.87 -32.50
C TYR A 184 17.17 18.28 -31.17
N LEU A 185 17.40 16.99 -30.90
CA LEU A 185 17.05 16.31 -29.65
C LEU A 185 18.25 15.50 -29.13
N PRO A 186 19.34 16.18 -28.70
CA PRO A 186 20.52 15.51 -28.17
C PRO A 186 20.19 14.78 -26.86
N ILE A 187 20.82 13.62 -26.67
CA ILE A 187 20.69 12.83 -25.45
C ILE A 187 21.52 13.53 -24.35
N PRO A 188 21.01 13.69 -23.11
CA PRO A 188 21.83 14.16 -21.99
C PRO A 188 23.02 13.22 -21.78
N SER A 189 24.18 13.78 -21.48
CA SER A 189 25.54 13.18 -21.56
C SER A 189 25.79 11.87 -20.82
N ASP A 190 24.83 11.37 -20.03
CA ASP A 190 25.02 10.21 -19.16
C ASP A 190 24.84 8.86 -19.87
N ASP A 191 24.37 8.85 -21.13
CA ASP A 191 24.01 7.62 -21.87
C ASP A 191 24.95 7.32 -23.07
N ILE A 192 26.19 7.81 -23.04
CA ILE A 192 27.20 7.58 -24.09
C ILE A 192 27.65 6.11 -24.17
N HIS A 193 27.35 5.29 -23.15
CA HIS A 193 27.90 3.94 -23.01
C HIS A 193 27.17 2.79 -23.72
N ASN A 194 26.22 3.06 -24.62
CA ASN A 194 25.60 1.99 -25.41
C ASN A 194 25.56 2.26 -26.92
N LYS A 195 26.58 2.97 -27.43
CA LYS A 195 26.74 3.18 -28.88
C LYS A 195 27.63 2.11 -29.56
N GLY A 196 27.96 1.02 -28.87
CA GLY A 196 28.87 0.01 -29.40
C GLY A 196 28.55 -1.40 -28.95
N THR A 197 27.75 -2.10 -29.74
CA THR A 197 28.08 -3.51 -30.03
C THR A 197 27.82 -3.75 -31.50
N GLU A 198 28.89 -3.71 -32.29
CA GLU A 198 28.95 -4.42 -33.55
C GLU A 198 28.33 -5.80 -33.38
N LYS A 199 27.34 -6.14 -34.21
CA LYS A 199 27.12 -7.54 -34.53
C LYS A 199 27.11 -7.70 -36.04
N LEU A 200 28.29 -8.12 -36.47
CA LEU A 200 28.67 -8.75 -37.73
C LEU A 200 27.49 -9.28 -38.56
N CYS A 201 27.50 -8.86 -39.83
CA CYS A 201 26.60 -9.28 -40.88
C CYS A 201 26.58 -10.81 -41.06
N ASN A 202 25.38 -11.35 -41.29
CA ASN A 202 25.19 -12.41 -42.26
C ASN A 202 24.34 -11.80 -43.39
N GLU A 203 24.85 -11.84 -44.62
CA GLU A 203 24.19 -11.28 -45.82
C GLU A 203 22.82 -11.94 -46.11
N ASP A 204 22.51 -13.08 -45.49
CA ASP A 204 21.25 -13.81 -45.62
C ASP A 204 20.10 -13.28 -44.74
N ALA A 205 20.30 -12.18 -44.02
CA ALA A 205 19.35 -11.66 -43.03
C ALA A 205 19.03 -10.17 -43.21
N LYS A 206 19.07 -9.67 -44.45
CA LYS A 206 18.92 -8.23 -44.76
C LYS A 206 17.64 -7.63 -44.16
N LEU A 207 16.50 -8.30 -44.34
CA LEU A 207 15.22 -7.87 -43.76
C LEU A 207 15.26 -7.86 -42.23
N HIS A 208 15.84 -8.88 -41.61
CA HIS A 208 16.00 -8.97 -40.15
C HIS A 208 16.85 -7.82 -39.60
N HIS A 209 17.94 -7.47 -40.27
CA HIS A 209 18.81 -6.37 -39.89
C HIS A 209 18.06 -5.03 -39.91
N THR A 210 17.39 -4.70 -41.01
CA THR A 210 16.67 -3.42 -41.12
C THR A 210 15.49 -3.33 -40.16
N VAL A 211 14.77 -4.42 -39.94
CA VAL A 211 13.70 -4.45 -38.91
C VAL A 211 14.28 -4.25 -37.52
N GLY A 212 15.40 -4.91 -37.20
CA GLY A 212 16.12 -4.73 -35.94
C GLY A 212 16.55 -3.27 -35.75
N ARG A 213 17.19 -2.69 -36.78
CA ARG A 213 17.62 -1.29 -36.81
C ARG A 213 16.45 -0.31 -36.64
N LEU A 214 15.35 -0.53 -37.35
CA LEU A 214 14.15 0.31 -37.24
C LEU A 214 13.50 0.24 -35.86
N SER A 215 13.48 -0.95 -35.24
CA SER A 215 12.98 -1.13 -33.89
C SER A 215 13.86 -0.41 -32.87
N GLU A 216 15.18 -0.48 -33.02
CA GLU A 216 16.13 0.22 -32.17
C GLU A 216 16.02 1.74 -32.34
N PHE A 217 15.99 2.22 -33.59
CA PHE A 217 15.78 3.62 -33.93
C PHE A 217 14.49 4.17 -33.30
N SER A 218 13.37 3.44 -33.40
CA SER A 218 12.09 3.81 -32.80
C SER A 218 12.19 3.93 -31.28
N SER A 219 12.81 2.94 -30.63
CA SER A 219 13.02 2.96 -29.17
C SER A 219 13.90 4.13 -28.73
N ARG A 220 15.02 4.36 -29.42
CA ARG A 220 15.94 5.47 -29.14
C ARG A 220 15.27 6.83 -29.34
N THR A 221 14.56 7.00 -30.44
CA THR A 221 13.82 8.24 -30.76
C THR A 221 12.73 8.51 -29.73
N SER A 222 11.95 7.49 -29.37
CA SER A 222 10.91 7.62 -28.34
C SER A 222 11.48 8.07 -27.00
N LYS A 223 12.63 7.51 -26.57
CA LYS A 223 13.31 7.94 -25.34
C LYS A 223 13.77 9.40 -25.42
N ARG A 224 14.39 9.81 -26.53
CA ARG A 224 14.83 11.21 -26.72
C ARG A 224 13.68 12.19 -26.65
N ILE A 225 12.58 11.88 -27.34
CA ILE A 225 11.36 12.72 -27.31
C ILE A 225 10.80 12.78 -25.89
N TYR A 226 10.76 11.66 -25.17
CA TYR A 226 10.31 11.63 -23.78
C TYR A 226 11.16 12.53 -22.88
N PHE A 227 12.49 12.45 -22.98
CA PHE A 227 13.39 13.31 -22.20
C PHE A 227 13.21 14.79 -22.53
N ALA A 228 13.14 15.15 -23.82
CA ALA A 228 12.90 16.53 -24.23
C ALA A 228 11.57 17.08 -23.70
N LEU A 229 10.50 16.26 -23.73
CA LEU A 229 9.20 16.63 -23.13
C LEU A 229 9.30 16.78 -21.60
N MET A 230 10.09 15.93 -20.95
CA MET A 230 10.29 15.98 -19.50
C MET A 230 11.06 17.24 -19.07
N GLU A 231 12.10 17.62 -19.82
CA GLU A 231 12.84 18.88 -19.58
C GLU A 231 11.93 20.10 -19.75
N LEU A 232 11.15 20.16 -20.83
CA LEU A 232 10.18 21.25 -21.06
C LEU A 232 9.14 21.33 -19.93
N GLN A 233 8.60 20.18 -19.52
CA GLN A 233 7.66 20.11 -18.41
C GLN A 233 8.30 20.57 -17.10
N HIS A 234 9.56 20.19 -16.86
CA HIS A 234 10.29 20.60 -15.66
C HIS A 234 10.54 22.12 -15.64
N ILE A 235 11.00 22.71 -16.74
CA ILE A 235 11.22 24.16 -16.87
C ILE A 235 9.92 24.93 -16.59
N TYR A 236 8.82 24.56 -17.26
CA TYR A 236 7.53 25.24 -17.07
C TYR A 236 6.99 25.09 -15.63
N ARG A 237 7.19 23.91 -15.01
CA ARG A 237 6.81 23.68 -13.61
C ARG A 237 7.63 24.54 -12.65
N MET A 238 8.91 24.77 -12.93
CA MET A 238 9.77 25.63 -12.11
C MET A 238 9.38 27.10 -12.25
N GLU A 239 9.10 27.58 -13.46
CA GLU A 239 8.63 28.95 -13.70
C GLU A 239 7.31 29.23 -12.97
N ILE A 240 6.33 28.31 -13.05
CA ILE A 240 5.07 28.45 -12.30
C ILE A 240 5.32 28.52 -10.79
N ARG A 241 6.21 27.69 -10.25
CA ARG A 241 6.54 27.70 -8.81
C ARG A 241 7.18 29.01 -8.39
N LEU A 242 8.06 29.57 -9.21
CA LEU A 242 8.70 30.87 -8.94
C LEU A 242 7.64 31.98 -8.88
N LEU A 243 6.75 32.04 -9.87
CA LEU A 243 5.67 33.03 -9.92
C LEU A 243 4.74 32.94 -8.71
N ILE A 244 4.36 31.73 -8.30
CA ILE A 244 3.53 31.53 -7.10
C ILE A 244 4.27 32.01 -5.85
N SER A 245 5.58 31.71 -5.73
CA SER A 245 6.39 32.17 -4.60
C SER A 245 6.48 33.69 -4.53
N ASP A 246 6.69 34.36 -5.66
CA ASP A 246 6.75 35.83 -5.72
C ASP A 246 5.42 36.47 -5.34
N ILE A 247 4.30 35.93 -5.83
CA ILE A 247 2.95 36.39 -5.45
C ILE A 247 2.72 36.23 -3.95
N ILE A 248 3.11 35.09 -3.36
CA ILE A 248 2.98 34.86 -1.90
C ILE A 248 3.83 35.86 -1.11
N CYS A 249 5.07 36.11 -1.53
CA CYS A 249 5.93 37.12 -0.91
C CYS A 249 5.30 38.52 -0.93
N ILE A 250 4.75 38.93 -2.08
CA ILE A 250 4.05 40.21 -2.23
C ILE A 250 2.82 40.27 -1.31
N LEU A 251 2.00 39.21 -1.26
CA LEU A 251 0.83 39.15 -0.36
C LEU A 251 1.22 39.21 1.13
N LEU A 252 2.33 38.59 1.51
CA LEU A 252 2.86 38.65 2.87
C LEU A 252 3.35 40.06 3.24
N LEU A 253 4.02 40.75 2.30
CA LEU A 253 4.43 42.14 2.48
C LEU A 253 3.22 43.08 2.60
N PHE A 254 2.22 42.92 1.73
CA PHE A 254 0.96 43.69 1.83
C PHE A 254 0.25 43.46 3.16
N LYS A 255 0.15 42.20 3.61
CA LYS A 255 -0.45 41.87 4.91
C LYS A 255 0.34 42.50 6.08
N TYR A 256 1.66 42.48 6.03
CA TYR A 256 2.50 43.09 7.05
C TYR A 256 2.28 44.62 7.15
N ILE A 257 2.18 45.29 5.99
CA ILE A 257 1.90 46.73 5.93
C ILE A 257 0.48 47.04 6.45
N LEU A 258 -0.52 46.21 6.12
CA LEU A 258 -1.92 46.46 6.50
C LEU A 258 -2.22 46.17 7.98
N HIS A 259 -1.44 45.29 8.62
CA HIS A 259 -1.68 44.81 9.99
C HIS A 259 -0.61 45.31 10.99
N GLY A 260 0.30 46.17 10.52
CA GLY A 260 1.35 46.83 11.29
C GLY A 260 1.06 48.31 11.62
N VAL A 261 -0.20 48.74 11.50
CA VAL A 261 -0.75 50.00 12.03
C VAL A 261 -1.81 49.64 13.06
#